data_AF-A0A946HIC6-F1
#
_entry.id   AF-A0A946HIC6-F1
#
_cell.length_a   1.000
_cell.length_b   1.000
_cell.length_c   1.000
_cell.angle_alpha   90.00
_cell.angle_beta   90.00
_cell.angle_gamma   90.00
#
_symmetry.space_group_name_H-M   'P 1'
#
loop_
_entity.id
_entity.type
_entity.pdbx_description
1 polymer ?
#
loop_
_entity_poly.entity_id
_entity_poly.type
_entity_poly.pdbx_seq_one_letter_code
_entity_poly.pdbx_strand_id
1 'polypeptide(L)'
;MTKKYFWRFAPFIFVMFWSGGYTFAKLGLAYIEPMTLLAVRYGIAVCLLLPLILWFSKPWPASVRQWVVLGVTGFLLQCVYFGLSYLAFKKGMNAGTAAVIMSLQPILVAALGPTVIASRGGRHLWIGLIIGFIGV
;
A
#
# COMPACT_ATOMS: atom_id res chain seq x y z
N MET A 1 -21.93 -13.10 -14.88
CA MET A 1 -21.43 -14.09 -13.89
C MET A 1 -19.93 -13.97 -13.59
N THR A 2 -19.09 -13.52 -14.54
CA THR A 2 -17.63 -13.32 -14.41
C THR A 2 -17.20 -12.32 -13.32
N LYS A 3 -17.95 -11.23 -13.09
CA LYS A 3 -17.62 -10.23 -12.06
C LYS A 3 -17.57 -10.82 -10.64
N LYS A 4 -18.41 -11.82 -10.31
CA LYS A 4 -18.49 -12.41 -8.95
C LYS A 4 -17.26 -13.23 -8.59
N TYR A 5 -16.64 -13.89 -9.57
CA TYR A 5 -15.40 -14.64 -9.37
C TYR A 5 -14.19 -13.71 -9.29
N PHE A 6 -14.13 -12.67 -10.13
CA PHE A 6 -13.07 -11.67 -10.08
C PHE A 6 -12.92 -11.05 -8.69
N TRP A 7 -14.01 -10.59 -8.06
CA TRP A 7 -13.97 -10.02 -6.71
C TRP A 7 -13.55 -11.00 -5.60
N ARG A 8 -13.74 -12.31 -5.82
CA ARG A 8 -13.31 -13.37 -4.88
C ARG A 8 -11.83 -13.68 -4.99
N PHE A 9 -11.26 -13.60 -6.19
CA PHE A 9 -9.83 -13.84 -6.44
C PHE A 9 -8.97 -12.58 -6.39
N ALA A 10 -9.56 -11.39 -6.50
CA ALA A 10 -8.85 -10.12 -6.46
C ALA A 10 -7.87 -9.97 -5.26
N PRO A 11 -8.21 -10.39 -4.03
CA PRO A 11 -7.27 -10.32 -2.91
C PRO A 11 -6.02 -11.19 -3.12
N PHE A 12 -6.17 -12.39 -3.68
CA PHE A 12 -5.04 -13.29 -3.93
C PHE A 12 -4.12 -12.76 -5.03
N ILE A 13 -4.73 -12.25 -6.12
CA ILE A 13 -3.98 -11.61 -7.20
C ILE A 13 -3.24 -10.38 -6.65
N PHE A 14 -3.92 -9.55 -5.86
CA PHE A 14 -3.31 -8.39 -5.22
C PHE A 14 -2.10 -8.79 -4.36
N VAL A 15 -2.24 -9.77 -3.47
CA VAL A 15 -1.13 -10.22 -2.61
C VAL A 15 0.05 -10.74 -3.43
N MET A 16 -0.18 -11.54 -4.48
CA MET A 16 0.91 -12.04 -5.33
C MET A 16 1.66 -10.90 -6.03
N PHE A 17 0.94 -9.97 -6.65
CA PHE A 17 1.55 -8.81 -7.31
C PHE A 17 2.22 -7.86 -6.33
N TRP A 18 1.65 -7.71 -5.12
CA TRP A 18 2.16 -6.81 -4.08
C TRP A 18 3.42 -7.36 -3.42
N SER A 19 3.46 -8.64 -3.07
CA SER A 19 4.61 -9.29 -2.43
C SER A 19 5.87 -9.24 -3.30
N GLY A 20 5.72 -9.39 -4.62
CA GLY A 20 6.85 -9.23 -5.56
C GLY A 20 7.44 -7.83 -5.59
N GLY A 21 6.66 -6.81 -5.22
CA GLY A 21 7.09 -5.40 -5.25
C GLY A 21 8.29 -5.09 -4.37
N TYR A 22 8.43 -5.75 -3.21
CA TYR A 22 9.59 -5.55 -2.33
C TYR A 22 10.88 -6.14 -2.92
N THR A 23 10.78 -7.29 -3.58
CA THR A 23 11.91 -7.91 -4.28
C THR A 23 12.39 -7.01 -5.43
N PHE A 24 11.47 -6.53 -6.27
CA PHE A 24 11.80 -5.60 -7.34
C PHE A 24 12.34 -4.27 -6.81
N ALA A 25 11.82 -3.77 -5.69
CA ALA A 25 12.35 -2.57 -5.05
C ALA A 25 13.81 -2.76 -4.64
N LYS A 26 14.14 -3.86 -3.96
CA LYS A 26 15.51 -4.17 -3.54
C LYS A 26 16.45 -4.32 -4.74
N LEU A 27 15.99 -4.96 -5.81
CA LEU A 27 16.75 -5.10 -7.07
C LEU A 27 16.97 -3.74 -7.76
N GLY A 28 15.92 -2.92 -7.87
CA GLY A 28 16.01 -1.60 -8.51
C GLY A 28 16.90 -0.63 -7.74
N LEU A 29 16.92 -0.73 -6.41
CA LEU A 29 17.80 0.06 -5.53
C LEU A 29 19.29 -0.25 -5.71
N ALA A 30 19.66 -1.35 -6.37
CA ALA A 30 21.05 -1.60 -6.74
C ALA A 30 21.55 -0.66 -7.85
N TYR A 31 20.63 -0.06 -8.61
CA TYR A 31 20.95 0.76 -9.79
C TYR A 31 20.54 2.23 -9.66
N ILE A 32 19.52 2.52 -8.84
CA ILE A 32 18.88 3.84 -8.77
C ILE A 32 18.65 4.24 -7.31
N GLU A 33 18.80 5.53 -7.02
CA GLU A 33 18.48 6.12 -5.71
C GLU A 33 16.99 5.92 -5.32
N PRO A 34 16.68 5.70 -4.01
CA PRO A 34 15.32 5.45 -3.53
C PRO A 34 14.26 6.43 -4.01
N MET A 35 14.54 7.73 -3.92
CA MET A 35 13.59 8.77 -4.29
C MET A 35 13.37 8.82 -5.80
N THR A 36 14.42 8.60 -6.58
CA THR A 36 14.34 8.54 -8.05
C THR A 36 13.55 7.32 -8.51
N LEU A 37 13.77 6.15 -7.88
CA LEU A 37 13.01 4.94 -8.16
C LEU A 37 11.51 5.14 -7.89
N LEU A 38 11.16 5.81 -6.77
CA LEU A 38 9.78 6.14 -6.45
C LEU A 38 9.18 7.14 -7.43
N ALA A 39 9.92 8.19 -7.79
CA ALA A 39 9.47 9.19 -8.76
C ALA A 39 9.14 8.55 -10.12
N VAL A 40 10.02 7.67 -10.63
CA VAL A 40 9.78 6.94 -11.88
C VAL A 40 8.59 6.00 -11.74
N ARG A 41 8.52 5.22 -10.66
CA ARG A 41 7.42 4.26 -10.41
C ARG A 41 6.06 4.95 -10.39
N TYR A 42 5.91 6.03 -9.64
CA TYR A 42 4.65 6.76 -9.56
C TYR A 42 4.38 7.63 -10.78
N GLY A 43 5.42 8.13 -11.46
CA GLY A 43 5.29 8.79 -12.75
C GLY A 43 4.66 7.87 -13.79
N ILE A 44 5.17 6.64 -13.92
CA ILE A 44 4.58 5.60 -14.78
C ILE A 44 3.14 5.30 -14.36
N ALA A 45 2.87 5.17 -13.06
CA ALA A 45 1.52 4.90 -12.56
C ALA A 45 0.54 6.02 -12.94
N VAL A 46 0.94 7.29 -12.82
CA VAL A 46 0.11 8.43 -13.25
C VAL A 46 -0.09 8.41 -14.76
N CYS A 47 0.96 8.20 -15.56
CA CYS A 47 0.85 8.14 -17.01
C CYS A 47 -0.10 7.03 -17.51
N LEU A 48 -0.15 5.90 -16.81
CA LEU A 48 -1.04 4.78 -17.16
C LEU A 48 -2.47 4.98 -16.65
N LEU A 49 -2.64 5.47 -15.41
CA LEU A 49 -3.94 5.58 -14.77
C LEU A 49 -4.70 6.85 -15.16
N LEU A 50 -4.01 7.96 -15.45
CA LEU A 50 -4.65 9.24 -15.78
C LEU A 50 -5.53 9.13 -17.06
N PRO A 51 -5.09 8.52 -18.18
CA PRO A 51 -5.94 8.33 -19.35
C PRO A 51 -7.17 7.45 -19.06
N LEU A 52 -7.01 6.40 -18.24
CA LEU A 52 -8.12 5.54 -17.83
C LEU A 52 -9.14 6.31 -16.99
N ILE A 53 -8.69 7.13 -16.04
CA ILE A 53 -9.58 7.94 -15.19
C ILE A 53 -10.37 8.94 -16.03
N LEU A 54 -9.70 9.58 -17.01
CA LEU A 54 -10.34 10.50 -17.95
C LEU A 54 -11.38 9.77 -18.83
N TRP A 55 -11.06 8.56 -19.30
CA TRP A 55 -12.00 7.73 -20.07
C TRP A 55 -13.25 7.39 -19.28
N PHE A 56 -13.11 6.91 -18.03
CA PHE A 56 -14.23 6.46 -17.22
C PHE A 56 -15.05 7.60 -16.60
N SER A 57 -14.68 8.86 -16.83
CA SER A 57 -15.40 10.07 -16.37
C SER A 57 -15.86 9.98 -14.90
N LYS A 58 -14.99 9.47 -14.03
CA LYS A 58 -15.31 9.44 -12.59
C LYS A 58 -15.43 10.87 -12.05
N PRO A 59 -16.37 11.13 -11.13
CA PRO A 59 -16.49 12.45 -10.53
C PRO A 59 -15.20 12.79 -9.79
N TRP A 60 -14.61 13.92 -10.19
CA TRP A 60 -13.44 14.49 -9.54
C TRP A 60 -13.84 15.13 -8.21
N PRO A 61 -12.89 15.34 -7.28
CA PRO A 61 -13.19 15.96 -6.00
C PRO A 61 -13.78 17.37 -6.21
N ALA A 62 -14.96 17.60 -5.65
CA ALA A 62 -15.75 18.82 -5.87
C ALA A 62 -15.33 19.98 -4.96
N SER A 63 -14.49 19.73 -3.94
CA SER A 63 -14.09 20.73 -2.95
C SER A 63 -12.58 20.74 -2.69
N VAL A 64 -12.05 21.93 -2.37
CA VAL A 64 -10.65 22.12 -1.96
C VAL A 64 -10.30 21.21 -0.77
N ARG A 65 -11.22 21.03 0.18
CA ARG A 65 -11.03 20.13 1.32
C ARG A 65 -10.77 18.69 0.89
N GLN A 66 -11.52 18.17 -0.09
CA GLN A 66 -11.30 16.80 -0.59
C GLN A 66 -9.95 16.68 -1.29
N TRP A 67 -9.52 17.71 -2.03
CA TRP A 67 -8.19 17.76 -2.63
C TRP A 67 -7.07 17.75 -1.59
N VAL A 68 -7.21 18.53 -0.52
CA VAL A 68 -6.23 18.53 0.58
C VAL A 68 -6.15 17.16 1.25
N VAL A 69 -7.30 16.54 1.55
CA VAL A 69 -7.32 15.19 2.14
C VAL A 69 -6.65 14.17 1.21
N LEU A 70 -6.98 14.18 -0.09
CA LEU A 70 -6.36 13.30 -1.08
C LEU A 70 -4.85 13.54 -1.19
N GLY A 71 -4.41 14.80 -1.22
CA GLY A 71 -3.00 15.16 -1.28
C GLY A 71 -2.22 14.68 -0.05
N VAL A 72 -2.75 14.94 1.15
CA VAL A 72 -2.12 14.52 2.42
C VAL A 72 -2.10 13.00 2.53
N THR A 73 -3.22 12.32 2.28
CA THR A 73 -3.29 10.86 2.34
C THR A 73 -2.38 10.21 1.29
N GLY A 74 -2.38 10.73 0.07
CA GLY A 74 -1.49 10.26 -1.00
C GLY A 74 -0.01 10.46 -0.65
N PHE A 75 0.36 11.63 -0.12
CA PHE A 75 1.72 11.91 0.30
C PHE A 75 2.19 10.99 1.43
N LEU A 76 1.37 10.80 2.47
CA LEU A 76 1.72 9.91 3.58
C LEU A 76 1.87 8.45 3.14
N LEU A 77 0.93 7.95 2.33
CA LEU A 77 0.92 6.56 1.89
C LEU A 77 1.96 6.25 0.80
N GLN A 78 2.20 7.17 -0.13
CA GLN A 78 3.04 6.91 -1.30
C GLN A 78 4.46 7.46 -1.15
N CYS A 79 4.60 8.65 -0.57
CA CYS A 79 5.91 9.29 -0.40
C CYS A 79 6.55 8.91 0.94
N VAL A 80 5.87 9.15 2.06
CA VAL A 80 6.48 8.94 3.39
C VAL A 80 6.67 7.45 3.65
N TYR A 81 5.62 6.65 3.53
CA TYR A 81 5.67 5.22 3.81
C TYR A 81 6.68 4.47 2.91
N PHE A 82 6.55 4.56 1.58
CA PHE A 82 7.50 3.87 0.69
C PHE A 82 8.88 4.53 0.67
N GLY A 83 8.95 5.85 0.86
CA GLY A 83 10.23 6.57 0.92
C GLY A 83 11.08 6.11 2.10
N LEU A 84 10.52 6.08 3.30
CA LEU A 84 11.21 5.57 4.48
C LEU A 84 11.56 4.08 4.32
N SER A 85 10.68 3.29 3.71
CA SER A 85 10.93 1.87 3.45
C SER A 85 12.13 1.64 2.52
N TYR A 86 12.20 2.38 1.41
CA TYR A 86 13.28 2.24 0.44
C TYR A 86 14.60 2.81 0.96
N LEU A 87 14.54 3.87 1.78
CA LEU A 87 15.71 4.36 2.51
C LEU A 87 16.24 3.32 3.49
N ALA A 88 15.37 2.60 4.19
CA ALA A 88 15.78 1.51 5.08
C ALA A 88 16.41 0.35 4.29
N PHE A 89 15.88 0.00 3.12
CA PHE A 89 16.53 -0.95 2.21
C PHE A 89 17.93 -0.49 1.78
N LYS A 90 18.10 0.79 1.42
CA LYS A 90 19.41 1.34 1.08
C LYS A 90 20.40 1.29 2.24
N LYS A 91 19.92 1.47 3.48
CA LYS A 91 20.73 1.32 4.71
C LYS A 91 21.07 -0.14 5.07
N GLY A 92 20.74 -1.11 4.21
CA GLY A 92 21.11 -2.52 4.39
C GLY A 92 20.03 -3.40 5.01
N MET A 93 18.82 -2.88 5.24
CA MET A 93 17.72 -3.71 5.71
C MET A 93 17.35 -4.77 4.66
N ASN A 94 17.26 -6.04 5.08
CA ASN A 94 16.84 -7.11 4.18
C ASN A 94 15.31 -7.07 3.95
N ALA A 95 14.85 -7.74 2.88
CA ALA A 95 13.44 -7.75 2.49
C ALA A 95 12.53 -8.45 3.52
N GLY A 96 13.04 -9.48 4.22
CA GLY A 96 12.30 -10.21 5.23
C GLY A 96 12.01 -9.37 6.48
N THR A 97 13.03 -8.70 7.02
CA THR A 97 12.87 -7.77 8.16
C THR A 97 11.90 -6.66 7.83
N ALA A 98 11.98 -6.09 6.62
CA ALA A 98 10.99 -5.11 6.17
C ALA A 98 9.59 -5.70 6.08
N ALA A 99 9.42 -6.90 5.50
CA ALA A 99 8.12 -7.55 5.38
C ALA A 99 7.47 -7.79 6.74
N VAL A 100 8.23 -8.23 7.75
CA VAL A 100 7.74 -8.40 9.14
C VAL A 100 7.27 -7.06 9.71
N ILE A 101 8.11 -6.02 9.64
CA ILE A 101 7.77 -4.68 10.14
C ILE A 101 6.52 -4.14 9.44
N MET A 102 6.45 -4.28 8.12
CA MET A 102 5.32 -3.78 7.33
C MET A 102 4.04 -4.56 7.65
N SER A 103 4.15 -5.86 7.96
CA SER A 103 3.02 -6.71 8.33
C SER A 103 2.45 -6.40 9.72
N LEU A 104 3.09 -5.56 10.51
CA LEU A 104 2.52 -5.02 11.75
C LEU A 104 1.46 -3.94 11.50
N GLN A 105 1.42 -3.33 10.30
CA GLN A 105 0.47 -2.26 9.99
C GLN A 105 -1.00 -2.63 10.26
N PRO A 106 -1.50 -3.81 9.83
CA PRO A 106 -2.90 -4.20 10.09
C PRO A 106 -3.19 -4.34 11.58
N ILE A 107 -2.21 -4.82 12.37
CA ILE A 107 -2.33 -4.95 13.82
C ILE A 107 -2.39 -3.57 14.46
N LEU A 108 -1.51 -2.65 14.06
CA LEU A 108 -1.53 -1.26 14.53
C LEU A 108 -2.84 -0.57 14.18
N VAL A 109 -3.35 -0.75 12.95
CA VAL A 109 -4.64 -0.21 12.52
C VAL A 109 -5.80 -0.83 13.31
N ALA A 110 -5.76 -2.13 13.61
CA ALA A 110 -6.80 -2.78 14.41
C ALA A 110 -6.77 -2.38 15.90
N ALA A 111 -5.58 -2.12 16.45
CA ALA A 111 -5.40 -1.68 17.84
C ALA A 111 -5.76 -0.20 18.04
N LEU A 112 -5.36 0.67 17.10
CA LEU A 112 -5.62 2.11 17.14
C LEU A 112 -6.96 2.50 16.48
N GLY A 113 -7.51 1.65 15.61
CA GLY A 113 -8.79 1.87 14.96
C GLY A 113 -9.91 2.25 15.93
N PRO A 114 -10.10 1.54 17.06
CA PRO A 114 -11.09 1.87 18.07
C PRO A 114 -10.94 3.25 18.73
N THR A 115 -9.75 3.85 18.72
CA THR A 115 -9.53 5.20 19.30
C THR A 115 -9.89 6.32 18.32
N VAL A 116 -9.93 6.01 17.02
CA VAL A 116 -10.25 6.96 15.94
C VAL A 116 -11.67 6.75 15.39
N ILE A 117 -12.11 5.50 15.34
CA ILE A 117 -13.41 5.06 14.84
C ILE A 117 -13.99 4.18 15.96
N ALA A 118 -15.09 4.60 16.58
CA ALA A 118 -15.69 3.93 17.76
C ALA A 118 -16.18 2.47 17.53
N SER A 119 -15.88 1.86 16.38
CA SER A 119 -16.14 0.45 16.09
C SER A 119 -14.98 -0.42 16.56
N ARG A 120 -15.24 -1.27 17.56
CA ARG A 120 -14.29 -2.31 17.98
C ARG A 120 -14.24 -3.44 16.95
N GLY A 121 -13.03 -3.85 16.56
CA GLY A 121 -12.83 -5.03 15.73
C GLY A 121 -13.33 -6.31 16.43
N GLY A 122 -14.14 -7.10 15.75
CA GLY A 122 -14.71 -8.35 16.29
C GLY A 122 -13.66 -9.45 16.53
N ARG A 123 -14.04 -10.50 17.28
CA ARG A 123 -13.14 -11.61 17.68
C ARG A 123 -12.48 -12.32 16.48
N HIS A 124 -13.20 -12.42 15.35
CA HIS A 124 -12.68 -13.01 14.12
C HIS A 124 -11.57 -12.19 13.44
N LEU A 125 -11.59 -10.86 13.59
CA LEU A 125 -10.52 -9.99 13.07
C LEU A 125 -9.20 -10.30 13.79
N TRP A 126 -9.25 -10.38 15.13
CA TRP A 126 -8.07 -10.67 15.95
C TRP A 126 -7.49 -12.06 15.68
N ILE A 127 -8.35 -13.08 15.51
CA ILE A 127 -7.90 -14.42 15.13
C ILE A 127 -7.20 -14.40 13.76
N GLY A 128 -7.79 -13.72 12.78
CA GLY A 128 -7.18 -13.57 11.45
C GLY A 128 -5.84 -12.81 11.49
N LEU A 129 -5.73 -11.78 12.32
CA LEU A 129 -4.48 -11.03 12.51
C LEU A 129 -3.38 -11.88 13.14
N ILE A 130 -3.71 -12.68 14.17
CA ILE A 130 -2.74 -13.57 14.83
C ILE A 130 -2.27 -14.66 13.86
N ILE A 131 -3.19 -15.30 13.15
CA ILE A 131 -2.85 -16.32 12.14
C ILE A 131 -1.99 -15.70 11.03
N GLY A 132 -2.36 -14.52 10.55
CA GLY A 132 -1.59 -13.79 9.54
C GLY A 132 -0.18 -13.43 10.03
N PHE A 133 -0.06 -12.99 11.28
CA PHE A 133 1.24 -12.65 11.88
C PHE A 133 2.15 -13.86 12.05
N ILE A 134 1.61 -15.02 12.42
CA ILE A 134 2.38 -16.28 12.53
C ILE A 134 2.87 -16.75 11.14
N GLY A 135 2.13 -16.44 10.08
CA GLY A 135 2.47 -16.84 8.71
C GLY A 135 3.49 -15.97 7.99
N VAL A 136 3.87 -14.82 8.55
CA VAL A 136 4.88 -13.88 8.00
C VAL A 136 6.25 -14.21 8.55
#